data_AF-A0A2A2LDY8-F1
#
_entry.id   AF-A0A2A2LDY8-F1
#
_cell.length_a   1.000
_cell.length_b   1.000
_cell.length_c   1.000
_cell.angle_alpha   90.00
_cell.angle_beta   90.00
_cell.angle_gamma   90.00
#
_symmetry.space_group_name_H-M   'P 1'
#
loop_
_entity.id
_entity.type
_entity.pdbx_description
1 polymer ?
#
loop_
_entity_poly.entity_id
_entity_poly.type
_entity_poly.pdbx_seq_one_letter_code
_entity_poly.pdbx_strand_id
1 'polypeptide(L)'
;MDLQYLTTQLETISSVKNSLLSYDKIRREIEEEFRQIELQNEFLEKCKFMEKSLEEERKNHAEELRLINQDINTLEDMMKNLRNEKETQQRKCALVLESLQSTREAANASMTAAEIDEQFEILEEEVKIAQMNLVTEESRSQNSLPVFPLQQLLPFFKTPQFNRSLEQPSRVKKCENCEAWIHRNAPTCSQCKTKSRSKNPKRRKNKKEPP
;
A
#
# COMPACT_ATOMS: atom_id res chain seq x y z
N MET A 1 54.67 -36.02 -73.92
CA MET A 1 53.53 -35.40 -73.22
C MET A 1 53.66 -33.91 -73.36
N ASP A 2 52.58 -33.23 -73.72
CA ASP A 2 52.57 -31.80 -73.95
C ASP A 2 52.52 -31.05 -72.61
N LEU A 3 53.60 -30.35 -72.24
CA LEU A 3 53.72 -29.63 -70.96
C LEU A 3 52.60 -28.60 -70.80
N GLN A 4 52.16 -28.01 -71.91
CA GLN A 4 51.16 -26.95 -71.93
C GLN A 4 49.79 -27.47 -71.45
N TYR A 5 49.44 -28.69 -71.85
CA TYR A 5 48.22 -29.37 -71.39
C TYR A 5 48.26 -29.66 -69.88
N LEU A 6 49.40 -30.08 -69.35
CA LEU A 6 49.56 -30.35 -67.92
C LEU A 6 49.44 -29.06 -67.09
N THR A 7 50.00 -27.94 -67.57
CA THR A 7 49.88 -26.63 -66.92
C THR A 7 48.42 -26.19 -66.83
N THR A 8 47.66 -26.29 -67.93
CA THR A 8 46.24 -25.91 -67.94
C THR A 8 45.39 -26.80 -67.02
N GLN A 9 45.68 -28.10 -66.96
CA GLN A 9 45.04 -29.02 -66.01
C GLN A 9 45.30 -28.62 -64.55
N LEU A 10 46.55 -28.29 -64.20
CA LEU A 10 46.92 -27.85 -62.85
C LEU A 10 46.29 -26.51 -62.48
N GLU A 11 46.22 -25.56 -63.41
CA GLU A 11 45.52 -24.28 -63.21
C GLU A 11 44.02 -24.49 -62.96
N THR A 12 43.39 -25.40 -63.72
CA THR A 12 41.97 -25.75 -63.55
C THR A 12 41.73 -26.37 -62.17
N ILE A 13 42.57 -27.32 -61.74
CA ILE A 13 42.48 -27.95 -60.42
C ILE A 13 42.67 -26.91 -59.31
N SER A 14 43.62 -25.99 -59.47
CA SER A 14 43.85 -24.90 -58.52
C SER A 14 42.64 -23.97 -58.40
N SER A 15 42.02 -23.61 -59.52
CA SER A 15 40.79 -22.82 -59.56
C SER A 15 39.64 -23.53 -58.84
N VAL A 16 39.40 -24.81 -59.15
CA VAL A 16 38.37 -25.63 -58.50
C VAL A 16 38.61 -25.73 -56.99
N LYS A 17 39.86 -25.93 -56.56
CA LYS A 17 40.23 -25.94 -55.13
C LYS A 17 39.85 -24.63 -54.44
N ASN A 18 40.15 -23.49 -55.04
CA ASN A 18 39.81 -22.18 -54.48
C ASN A 18 38.29 -21.97 -54.40
N SER A 19 37.55 -22.38 -55.43
CA SER A 19 36.09 -22.35 -55.41
C SER A 19 35.51 -23.23 -54.30
N LEU A 20 36.06 -24.44 -54.09
CA LEU A 20 35.62 -25.34 -53.03
C LEU A 20 35.88 -24.76 -51.63
N LEU A 21 37.04 -24.15 -51.41
CA LEU A 21 37.36 -23.48 -50.14
C LEU A 21 36.43 -22.29 -49.87
N SER A 22 36.09 -21.51 -50.89
CA SER A 22 35.14 -20.41 -50.79
C SER A 22 33.73 -20.94 -50.46
N TYR A 23 33.30 -22.00 -51.13
CA TYR A 23 32.02 -22.67 -50.84
C TYR A 23 31.95 -23.19 -49.40
N ASP A 24 32.99 -23.89 -48.93
CA ASP A 24 33.04 -24.42 -47.55
C ASP A 24 33.07 -23.29 -46.50
N LYS A 25 33.61 -22.12 -46.85
CA LYS A 25 33.56 -20.95 -45.98
C LYS A 25 32.12 -20.44 -45.86
N ILE A 26 31.45 -20.21 -46.98
CA ILE A 26 30.06 -19.72 -47.01
C ILE A 26 29.11 -20.74 -46.36
N ARG A 27 29.31 -22.05 -46.58
CA ARG A 27 28.52 -23.10 -45.92
C ARG A 27 28.59 -22.99 -44.41
N ARG A 28 29.80 -22.81 -43.84
CA ARG A 28 29.99 -22.66 -42.40
C ARG A 28 29.38 -21.38 -41.84
N GLU A 29 29.43 -20.29 -42.60
CA GLU A 29 28.77 -19.04 -42.23
C GLU A 29 27.24 -19.24 -42.14
N ILE A 30 26.63 -19.93 -43.13
CA ILE A 30 25.19 -20.26 -43.11
C ILE A 30 24.83 -21.14 -41.91
N GLU A 31 25.62 -22.18 -41.62
CA GLU A 31 25.39 -23.07 -40.48
C GLU A 31 25.42 -22.31 -39.14
N GLU A 32 26.32 -21.33 -39.00
CA GLU A 32 26.39 -20.49 -37.80
C GLU A 32 25.19 -19.55 -37.69
N GLU A 33 24.84 -18.85 -38.76
CA GLU A 33 23.66 -17.97 -38.77
C GLU A 33 22.37 -18.74 -38.46
N PHE A 34 22.24 -19.97 -38.96
CA PHE A 34 21.08 -20.82 -38.65
C PHE A 34 21.00 -21.13 -37.15
N ARG A 35 22.13 -21.48 -36.51
CA ARG A 35 22.18 -21.70 -35.05
C ARG A 35 21.82 -20.43 -34.27
N GLN A 36 22.26 -19.26 -34.73
CA GLN A 36 21.91 -18.00 -34.09
C GLN A 36 20.41 -17.70 -34.20
N ILE A 37 19.80 -17.97 -35.37
CA ILE A 37 18.35 -17.84 -35.57
C ILE A 37 17.56 -18.76 -34.63
N GLU A 38 17.99 -20.02 -34.46
CA GLU A 38 17.35 -20.96 -33.53
C GLU A 38 17.38 -20.44 -32.08
N LEU A 39 18.54 -19.97 -31.61
CA LEU A 39 18.69 -19.40 -30.27
C LEU A 39 17.83 -18.15 -30.08
N GLN A 40 17.77 -17.27 -31.08
CA GLN A 40 16.93 -16.08 -31.05
C GLN A 40 15.44 -16.43 -31.00
N ASN A 41 15.00 -17.44 -31.77
CA ASN A 41 13.62 -17.91 -31.74
C ASN A 41 13.25 -18.46 -30.35
N GLU A 42 14.12 -19.25 -29.73
CA GLU A 42 13.88 -19.75 -28.37
C GLU A 42 13.76 -18.61 -27.35
N PHE A 43 14.65 -17.61 -27.44
CA PHE A 43 14.57 -16.43 -26.58
C PHE A 43 13.30 -15.61 -26.82
N LEU A 44 12.89 -15.44 -28.08
CA LEU A 44 11.69 -14.73 -28.44
C LEU A 44 10.44 -15.40 -27.86
N GLU A 45 10.36 -16.73 -27.90
CA GLU A 45 9.26 -17.47 -27.28
C GLU A 45 9.23 -17.28 -25.75
N LYS A 46 10.39 -17.26 -25.08
CA LYS A 46 10.47 -16.93 -23.64
C LYS A 46 9.94 -15.52 -23.36
N CYS A 47 10.29 -14.55 -24.19
CA CYS A 47 9.79 -13.18 -24.08
C CYS A 47 8.26 -13.10 -24.25
N LYS A 48 7.71 -13.76 -25.27
CA LYS A 48 6.25 -13.82 -25.50
C LYS A 48 5.51 -14.47 -24.34
N PHE A 49 6.07 -15.56 -23.80
CA PHE A 49 5.49 -16.22 -22.62
C PHE A 49 5.47 -15.28 -21.41
N MET A 50 6.58 -14.59 -21.15
CA MET A 50 6.68 -13.63 -20.06
C MET A 50 5.71 -12.45 -20.25
N GLU A 51 5.59 -11.92 -21.46
CA GLU A 51 4.61 -10.88 -21.79
C GLU A 51 3.18 -11.33 -21.46
N LYS A 52 2.81 -12.55 -21.87
CA LYS A 52 1.50 -13.13 -21.55
C LYS A 52 1.28 -13.28 -20.04
N SER A 53 2.28 -13.72 -19.30
CA SER A 53 2.22 -13.86 -17.85
C SER A 53 2.00 -12.51 -17.16
N LEU A 54 2.74 -11.48 -17.59
CA LEU A 54 2.61 -10.13 -17.05
C LEU A 54 1.25 -9.50 -17.35
N GLU A 55 0.71 -9.76 -18.54
CA GLU A 55 -0.64 -9.29 -18.89
C GLU A 55 -1.72 -9.95 -18.04
N GLU A 56 -1.54 -11.22 -17.68
CA GLU A 56 -2.44 -11.92 -16.77
C GLU A 56 -2.34 -11.35 -15.34
N GLU A 57 -1.13 -11.12 -14.83
CA GLU A 57 -0.93 -10.44 -13.54
C GLU A 57 -1.56 -9.04 -13.52
N ARG A 58 -1.40 -8.28 -14.60
CA ARG A 58 -2.01 -6.94 -14.75
C ARG A 58 -3.53 -7.00 -14.66
N LYS A 59 -4.17 -8.01 -15.29
CA LYS A 59 -5.62 -8.21 -15.21
C LYS A 59 -6.07 -8.60 -13.81
N ASN A 60 -5.35 -9.50 -13.15
CA ASN A 60 -5.65 -9.90 -11.78
C ASN A 60 -5.61 -8.70 -10.82
N HIS A 61 -4.56 -7.87 -10.91
CA HIS A 61 -4.48 -6.66 -10.10
C HIS A 61 -5.59 -5.64 -10.42
N ALA A 62 -6.02 -5.54 -11.68
CA ALA A 62 -7.14 -4.68 -12.04
C ALA A 62 -8.45 -5.15 -11.38
N GLU A 63 -8.67 -6.47 -11.29
CA GLU A 63 -9.84 -7.03 -10.61
C GLU A 63 -9.77 -6.86 -9.09
N GLU A 64 -8.61 -7.06 -8.48
CA GLU A 64 -8.41 -6.78 -7.04
C GLU A 64 -8.74 -5.33 -6.69
N LEU A 65 -8.28 -4.36 -7.50
CA LEU A 65 -8.60 -2.94 -7.32
C LEU A 65 -10.10 -2.67 -7.48
N ARG A 66 -10.77 -3.35 -8.41
CA ARG A 66 -12.22 -3.24 -8.60
C ARG A 66 -12.97 -3.75 -7.37
N LEU A 67 -12.57 -4.88 -6.79
CA LEU A 67 -13.17 -5.44 -5.58
C LEU A 67 -12.97 -4.51 -4.38
N ILE A 68 -11.76 -3.99 -4.16
CA ILE A 68 -11.49 -3.02 -3.08
C ILE A 68 -12.41 -1.80 -3.19
N ASN A 69 -12.58 -1.26 -4.40
CA ASN A 69 -13.47 -0.12 -4.62
C ASN A 69 -14.94 -0.48 -4.32
N GLN A 70 -15.37 -1.69 -4.66
CA GLN A 70 -16.71 -2.18 -4.31
C GLN A 70 -16.90 -2.31 -2.80
N ASP A 71 -15.91 -2.84 -2.09
CA ASP A 71 -15.94 -2.99 -0.64
C ASP A 71 -15.98 -1.64 0.07
N ILE A 72 -15.22 -0.64 -0.42
CA ILE A 72 -15.26 0.74 0.08
C ILE A 72 -16.69 1.29 0.01
N ASN A 73 -17.32 1.23 -1.17
CA ASN A 73 -18.69 1.72 -1.34
C ASN A 73 -19.67 0.99 -0.41
N THR A 74 -19.53 -0.33 -0.28
CA THR A 74 -20.38 -1.15 0.59
C THR A 74 -20.22 -0.75 2.06
N LEU A 75 -18.99 -0.52 2.52
CA LEU A 75 -18.70 -0.06 3.88
C LEU A 75 -19.22 1.35 4.14
N GLU A 76 -19.12 2.25 3.16
CA GLU A 76 -19.67 3.60 3.24
C GLU A 76 -21.18 3.60 3.41
N ASP A 77 -21.89 2.77 2.62
CA ASP A 77 -23.34 2.60 2.73
C ASP A 77 -23.74 1.99 4.09
N MET A 78 -23.03 0.96 4.55
CA MET A 78 -23.28 0.37 5.87
C MET A 78 -23.06 1.39 7.00
N MET A 79 -21.98 2.16 6.96
CA MET A 79 -21.72 3.21 7.95
C MET A 79 -22.80 4.29 7.93
N LYS A 80 -23.27 4.70 6.75
CA LYS A 80 -24.36 5.66 6.60
C LYS A 80 -25.65 5.13 7.22
N ASN A 81 -26.00 3.88 6.94
CA ASN A 81 -27.17 3.22 7.51
C ASN A 81 -27.08 3.13 9.03
N LEU A 82 -25.95 2.68 9.58
CA LEU A 82 -25.74 2.61 11.03
C LEU A 82 -25.80 3.98 11.72
N ARG A 83 -25.26 5.02 11.08
CA ARG A 83 -25.37 6.40 11.61
C ARG A 83 -26.82 6.86 11.64
N ASN A 84 -27.58 6.62 10.57
CA ASN A 84 -29.00 7.00 10.49
C ASN A 84 -29.85 6.22 11.51
N GLU A 85 -29.57 4.92 11.70
CA GLU A 85 -30.24 4.07 12.68
C GLU A 85 -29.93 4.55 14.10
N LYS A 86 -28.65 4.80 14.40
CA LYS A 86 -28.23 5.39 15.69
C LYS A 86 -28.92 6.72 15.95
N GLU A 87 -28.92 7.63 14.98
CA GLU A 87 -29.56 8.95 15.12
C GLU A 87 -31.07 8.82 15.38
N THR A 88 -31.73 7.92 14.64
CA THR A 88 -33.16 7.63 14.83
C THR A 88 -33.42 7.09 16.24
N GLN A 89 -32.57 6.17 16.72
CA GLN A 89 -32.70 5.59 18.05
C GLN A 89 -32.41 6.61 19.15
N GLN A 90 -31.39 7.46 18.97
CA GLN A 90 -31.09 8.56 19.90
C GLN A 90 -32.25 9.54 20.02
N ARG A 91 -32.88 9.92 18.89
CA ARG A 91 -34.09 10.76 18.91
C ARG A 91 -35.24 10.12 19.68
N LYS A 92 -35.48 8.82 19.47
CA LYS A 92 -36.51 8.07 20.23
C LYS A 92 -36.20 8.07 21.73
N CYS A 93 -34.96 7.80 22.13
CA CYS A 93 -34.56 7.83 23.54
C CYS A 93 -34.73 9.22 24.15
N ALA A 94 -34.38 10.29 23.42
CA ALA A 94 -34.54 11.66 23.89
C ALA A 94 -36.02 12.02 24.14
N LEU A 95 -36.93 11.64 23.24
CA LEU A 95 -38.37 11.86 23.42
C LEU A 95 -38.94 11.13 24.64
N VAL A 96 -38.52 9.87 24.85
CA VAL A 96 -38.96 9.08 26.02
C VAL A 96 -38.40 9.67 27.31
N LEU A 97 -37.15 10.14 27.30
CA LEU A 97 -36.52 10.80 28.43
C LEU A 97 -37.27 12.08 28.83
N GLU A 98 -37.63 12.92 27.87
CA GLU A 98 -38.41 14.15 28.12
C GLU A 98 -39.78 13.84 28.74
N SER A 99 -40.46 12.81 28.22
CA SER A 99 -41.75 12.35 28.77
C SER A 99 -41.60 11.82 30.20
N LEU A 100 -40.53 11.08 30.49
CA LEU A 100 -40.25 10.55 31.84
C LEU A 100 -39.97 11.71 32.82
N GLN A 101 -39.15 12.68 32.42
CA GLN A 101 -38.82 13.85 33.24
C GLN A 101 -40.09 14.65 33.60
N SER A 102 -40.93 14.93 32.61
CA SER A 102 -42.20 15.63 32.83
C SER A 102 -43.13 14.87 33.78
N THR A 103 -43.23 13.54 33.61
CA THR A 103 -44.07 12.69 34.47
C THR A 103 -43.53 12.61 35.90
N ARG A 104 -42.20 12.49 36.05
CA ARG A 104 -41.52 12.49 37.35
C ARG A 104 -41.75 13.79 38.10
N GLU A 105 -41.59 14.94 37.43
CA GLU A 105 -41.85 16.26 38.02
C GLU A 105 -43.29 16.40 38.50
N ALA A 106 -44.27 15.99 37.69
CA ALA A 106 -45.68 16.00 38.06
C ALA A 106 -45.98 15.09 39.26
N ALA A 107 -45.37 13.90 39.30
CA ALA A 107 -45.51 12.96 40.41
C ALA A 107 -44.89 13.53 41.70
N ASN A 108 -43.66 14.03 41.65
CA ASN A 108 -42.98 14.63 42.80
C ASN A 108 -43.75 15.85 43.34
N ALA A 109 -44.32 16.69 42.46
CA ALA A 109 -45.18 17.80 42.86
C ALA A 109 -46.45 17.32 43.60
N SER A 110 -47.06 16.22 43.13
CA SER A 110 -48.23 15.61 43.78
C SER A 110 -47.89 15.00 45.14
N MET A 111 -46.74 14.34 45.26
CA MET A 111 -46.23 13.78 46.54
C MET A 111 -46.00 14.90 47.56
N THR A 112 -45.39 16.01 47.12
CA THR A 112 -45.17 17.21 47.96
C THR A 112 -46.49 17.82 48.43
N ALA A 113 -47.50 17.91 47.55
CA ALA A 113 -48.83 18.40 47.90
C ALA A 113 -49.58 17.50 48.89
N ALA A 114 -49.25 16.21 48.92
CA ALA A 114 -49.80 15.22 49.85
C ALA A 114 -49.00 15.09 51.16
N GLU A 115 -48.00 15.95 51.39
CA GLU A 115 -47.08 15.92 52.54
C GLU A 115 -46.30 14.60 52.69
N ILE A 116 -46.03 13.91 51.56
CA ILE A 116 -45.20 12.70 51.51
C ILE A 116 -43.75 13.11 51.21
N ASP A 117 -42.81 12.78 52.10
CA ASP A 117 -41.39 13.18 52.05
C ASP A 117 -40.52 12.33 51.09
N GLU A 118 -41.15 11.49 50.26
CA GLU A 118 -40.49 10.61 49.28
C GLU A 118 -40.57 11.21 47.88
N GLN A 119 -39.44 11.25 47.17
CA GLN A 119 -39.35 11.78 45.80
C GLN A 119 -38.72 10.74 44.87
N PHE A 120 -39.22 10.69 43.63
CA PHE A 120 -38.59 9.90 42.57
C PHE A 120 -37.28 10.56 42.14
N GLU A 121 -36.18 9.81 42.25
CA GLU A 121 -34.84 10.25 41.89
C GLU A 121 -34.58 10.18 40.38
N ILE A 122 -33.52 10.87 39.93
CA ILE A 122 -33.02 10.77 38.56
C ILE A 122 -32.37 9.40 38.37
N LEU A 123 -32.86 8.63 37.40
CA LEU A 123 -32.26 7.34 37.08
C LEU A 123 -30.88 7.52 36.41
N GLU A 124 -29.96 6.59 36.64
CA GLU A 124 -28.64 6.61 36.02
C GLU A 124 -28.71 6.61 34.49
N GLU A 125 -29.71 5.95 33.92
CA GLU A 125 -29.97 5.90 32.48
C GLU A 125 -30.25 7.28 31.89
N GLU A 126 -30.91 8.16 32.64
CA GLU A 126 -31.18 9.54 32.22
C GLU A 126 -29.87 10.34 32.08
N VAL A 127 -28.97 10.17 33.05
CA VAL A 127 -27.65 10.80 33.05
C VAL A 127 -26.79 10.27 31.89
N LYS A 128 -26.82 8.96 31.65
CA LYS A 128 -26.10 8.29 30.54
C LYS A 128 -26.60 8.79 29.17
N ILE A 129 -27.91 8.96 28.98
CA ILE A 129 -28.49 9.47 27.72
C ILE A 129 -28.10 10.94 27.50
N ALA A 130 -28.13 11.78 28.53
CA ALA A 130 -27.71 13.18 28.45
C ALA A 130 -26.23 13.32 28.07
N GLN A 131 -25.35 12.49 28.64
CA GLN A 131 -23.92 12.45 28.31
C GLN A 131 -23.65 11.96 26.87
N MET A 132 -24.42 10.97 26.39
CA MET A 132 -24.29 10.46 25.02
C MET A 132 -24.57 11.53 23.95
N ASN A 133 -25.47 12.48 24.21
CA ASN A 133 -25.84 13.52 23.25
C ASN A 133 -24.75 14.60 23.12
N LEU A 134 -24.05 14.94 24.21
CA LEU A 134 -22.95 15.93 24.24
C LEU A 134 -21.73 15.48 23.40
N VAL A 135 -21.38 14.19 23.43
CA VAL A 135 -20.21 13.65 22.70
C VAL A 135 -20.43 13.62 21.18
N THR A 136 -21.68 13.54 20.73
CA THR A 136 -22.03 13.55 19.30
C THR A 136 -21.78 14.89 18.61
N GLU A 137 -21.81 16.02 19.32
CA GLU A 137 -21.58 17.34 18.74
C GLU A 137 -20.09 17.64 18.49
N GLU A 138 -19.20 17.22 19.39
CA GLU A 138 -17.75 17.41 19.24
C GLU A 138 -17.15 16.58 18.09
N SER A 139 -17.73 15.40 17.84
CA SER A 139 -17.27 14.47 16.80
C SER A 139 -17.61 14.91 15.37
N ARG A 140 -18.53 15.86 15.19
CA ARG A 140 -18.98 16.35 13.87
C ARG A 140 -17.97 17.29 13.22
N SER A 141 -17.07 17.89 14.01
CA SER A 141 -16.09 18.89 13.56
C SER A 141 -14.73 18.32 13.12
N GLN A 142 -14.46 17.02 13.32
CA GLN A 142 -13.13 16.43 13.09
C GLN A 142 -13.04 15.37 11.98
N ASN A 143 -14.15 15.01 11.33
CA ASN A 143 -14.15 13.96 10.30
C ASN A 143 -14.09 14.46 8.86
N SER A 144 -13.44 15.60 8.60
CA SER A 144 -12.95 15.93 7.26
C SER A 144 -11.57 15.29 7.07
N LEU A 145 -11.52 13.97 6.94
CA LEU A 145 -10.39 13.35 6.25
C LEU A 145 -10.44 13.89 4.81
N PRO A 146 -9.34 14.45 4.28
CA PRO A 146 -9.32 14.86 2.89
C PRO A 146 -9.46 13.58 2.07
N VAL A 147 -10.62 13.41 1.43
CA VAL A 147 -10.79 12.46 0.34
C VAL A 147 -9.91 13.01 -0.78
N PHE A 148 -8.65 12.60 -0.79
CA PHE A 148 -7.79 12.80 -1.95
C PHE A 148 -8.39 11.96 -3.08
N PRO A 149 -8.79 12.57 -4.21
CA PRO A 149 -9.21 11.79 -5.36
C PRO A 149 -8.01 10.95 -5.80
N LEU A 150 -8.08 9.63 -5.58
CA LEU A 150 -7.05 8.68 -6.00
C LEU A 150 -6.80 8.72 -7.53
N GLN A 151 -7.67 9.41 -8.27
CA GLN A 151 -7.58 9.64 -9.71
C GLN A 151 -6.60 10.74 -10.14
N GLN A 152 -6.06 11.57 -9.23
CA GLN A 152 -5.18 12.70 -9.60
C GLN A 152 -3.67 12.47 -9.36
N LEU A 153 -3.26 11.30 -8.86
CA LEU A 153 -1.84 10.96 -8.62
C LEU A 153 -1.20 10.07 -9.68
N LEU A 154 -1.82 9.89 -10.85
CA LEU A 154 -1.15 9.26 -11.99
C LEU A 154 -0.69 10.33 -12.97
N PRO A 155 0.58 10.73 -12.85
CA PRO A 155 1.50 10.38 -13.93
C PRO A 155 2.83 9.85 -13.36
N PHE A 156 3.42 8.85 -14.02
CA PHE A 156 4.75 8.31 -13.73
C PHE A 156 4.92 7.49 -12.45
N PHE A 157 4.50 6.23 -12.47
CA PHE A 157 5.32 5.18 -11.85
C PHE A 157 5.58 4.07 -12.87
N LYS A 158 6.73 4.20 -13.54
CA LYS A 158 7.42 3.07 -14.17
C LYS A 158 7.68 2.05 -13.08
N THR A 159 7.28 0.80 -13.32
CA THR A 159 7.84 -0.39 -12.66
C THR A 159 9.37 -0.34 -12.74
N PRO A 160 10.12 -0.81 -11.72
CA PRO A 160 10.30 -2.26 -11.63
C PRO A 160 10.53 -2.85 -10.22
N GLN A 161 10.35 -4.18 -10.16
CA GLN A 161 10.80 -5.11 -9.11
C GLN A 161 10.01 -5.04 -7.79
N PHE A 162 9.66 -6.12 -7.11
CA PHE A 162 10.16 -7.49 -7.10
C PHE A 162 9.14 -8.34 -6.31
N ASN A 163 8.99 -9.63 -6.64
CA ASN A 163 8.32 -10.62 -5.79
C ASN A 163 8.70 -10.44 -4.32
N ARG A 164 7.74 -10.17 -3.44
CA ARG A 164 7.79 -10.64 -2.05
C ARG A 164 6.44 -11.17 -1.66
N SER A 165 6.40 -12.50 -1.58
CA SER A 165 5.42 -13.27 -0.85
C SER A 165 5.04 -12.59 0.47
N LEU A 166 3.75 -12.72 0.76
CA LEU A 166 3.12 -12.35 2.02
C LEU A 166 3.87 -12.92 3.22
N GLU A 167 4.69 -12.10 3.85
CA GLU A 167 4.84 -12.02 5.31
C GLU A 167 5.05 -10.55 5.60
N GLN A 168 4.05 -9.87 6.16
CA GLN A 168 4.22 -8.48 6.58
C GLN A 168 5.32 -8.45 7.66
N PRO A 169 6.49 -7.83 7.43
CA PRO A 169 7.52 -7.77 8.45
C PRO A 169 7.01 -6.92 9.61
N SER A 170 7.15 -7.42 10.83
CA SER A 170 6.70 -6.76 12.07
C SER A 170 7.12 -5.28 12.09
N ARG A 171 6.20 -4.37 12.47
CA ARG A 171 6.41 -2.91 12.48
C ARG A 171 7.56 -2.43 13.39
N VAL A 172 8.14 -3.33 14.17
CA VAL A 172 9.21 -3.09 15.14
C VAL A 172 10.42 -3.98 14.88
N LYS A 173 11.62 -3.47 15.21
CA LYS A 173 12.91 -4.19 15.22
C LYS A 173 13.57 -4.03 16.60
N LYS A 174 14.42 -4.96 17.02
CA LYS A 174 15.26 -4.75 18.22
C LYS A 174 16.47 -3.87 17.90
N CYS A 175 16.84 -3.00 18.82
CA CYS A 175 18.07 -2.20 18.71
C CYS A 175 19.30 -3.09 18.89
N GLU A 176 20.26 -3.05 17.97
CA GLU A 176 21.48 -3.87 18.02
C GLU A 176 22.41 -3.55 19.21
N ASN A 177 22.20 -2.44 19.92
CA ASN A 177 23.09 -2.02 21.01
C ASN A 177 22.46 -2.15 22.41
N CYS A 178 21.14 -2.14 22.53
CA CYS A 178 20.46 -2.28 23.84
C CYS A 178 19.25 -3.21 23.82
N GLU A 179 18.99 -3.85 22.67
CA GLU A 179 17.92 -4.81 22.43
C GLU A 179 16.49 -4.30 22.63
N ALA A 180 16.31 -3.01 22.93
CA ALA A 180 15.00 -2.39 23.03
C ALA A 180 14.25 -2.45 21.69
N TRP A 181 12.94 -2.67 21.75
CA TRP A 181 12.07 -2.63 20.58
C TRP A 181 11.89 -1.19 20.08
N ILE A 182 12.27 -0.95 18.83
CA ILE A 182 12.16 0.35 18.16
C ILE A 182 11.40 0.21 16.84
N HIS A 183 10.81 1.31 16.36
CA HIS A 183 10.17 1.31 15.05
C HIS A 183 11.16 0.86 13.95
N ARG A 184 10.70 0.04 12.99
CA ARG A 184 11.58 -0.58 11.99
C ARG A 184 12.37 0.44 11.16
N ASN A 185 11.76 1.59 10.89
CA ASN A 185 12.39 2.71 10.16
C ASN A 185 13.03 3.77 11.07
N ALA A 186 13.15 3.54 12.38
CA ALA A 186 13.85 4.48 13.25
C ALA A 186 15.35 4.50 12.89
N PRO A 187 15.93 5.66 12.54
CA PRO A 187 17.32 5.76 12.13
C PRO A 187 18.30 5.62 13.31
N THR A 188 17.85 5.86 14.54
CA THR A 188 18.65 5.68 15.77
C THR A 188 17.74 5.26 16.93
N CYS A 189 18.25 4.42 17.84
CA CYS A 189 17.49 4.04 19.04
C CYS A 189 17.44 5.21 20.02
N SER A 190 16.24 5.62 20.46
CA SER A 190 16.05 6.72 21.42
C SER A 190 16.77 6.46 22.75
N GLN A 191 16.77 5.21 23.22
CA GLN A 191 17.40 4.80 24.48
C GLN A 191 18.93 4.77 24.41
N CYS A 192 19.52 4.38 23.26
CA CYS A 192 20.97 4.46 23.06
C CYS A 192 21.42 5.88 22.75
N LYS A 193 20.61 6.66 22.02
CA LYS A 193 20.91 8.04 21.66
C LYS A 193 20.98 8.95 22.88
N THR A 194 20.15 8.71 23.90
CA THR A 194 20.22 9.44 25.18
C THR A 194 21.46 9.06 26.01
N LYS A 195 22.01 7.86 25.86
CA LYS A 195 23.25 7.42 26.53
C LYS A 195 24.54 7.77 25.76
N SER A 196 24.45 7.94 24.44
CA SER A 196 25.59 8.24 23.58
C SER A 196 25.84 9.75 23.52
N ARG A 197 26.63 10.28 24.46
CA ARG A 197 27.21 11.63 24.28
C ARG A 197 28.13 11.62 23.06
N SER A 198 27.88 12.54 22.11
CA SER A 198 28.75 12.75 20.93
C SER A 198 30.22 12.88 21.34
N LYS A 199 31.12 12.10 20.71
CA LYS A 199 32.57 12.24 20.89
C LYS A 199 33.12 13.57 20.35
N ASN A 200 32.33 14.33 19.59
CA ASN A 200 32.70 15.67 19.13
C ASN A 200 31.57 16.66 19.43
N PRO A 201 31.53 17.26 20.63
CA PRO A 201 30.54 18.27 20.94
C PRO A 201 30.84 19.53 20.11
N LYS A 202 29.88 19.99 19.31
CA LYS A 202 29.95 21.33 18.69
C LYS A 202 30.12 22.34 19.83
N ARG A 203 31.27 23.03 19.87
CA ARG A 203 31.52 24.15 20.79
C ARG A 203 30.32 25.09 20.75
N ARG A 204 29.70 25.35 21.91
CA ARG A 204 28.70 26.41 22.05
C ARG A 204 29.38 27.72 21.62
N LYS A 205 28.83 28.42 20.63
CA LYS A 205 29.23 29.80 20.34
C LYS A 205 28.85 30.63 21.57
N ASN A 206 29.84 31.24 22.22
CA ASN A 206 29.61 32.21 23.29
C ASN A 206 28.67 33.30 22.74
N LYS A 207 27.48 33.43 23.33
CA LYS A 207 26.68 34.65 23.18
C LYS A 207 27.53 35.76 23.81
N LYS A 208 27.94 36.74 23.00
CA LYS A 208 28.41 38.02 23.53
C LYS A 208 27.22 38.65 24.26
N GLU A 209 27.39 38.96 25.53
CA GLU A 209 26.47 39.83 26.26
C GLU A 209 26.51 41.22 25.61
N PRO A 210 25.36 41.86 25.36
CA PRO A 210 25.32 43.27 25.00
C PRO A 210 25.60 44.15 26.24
N PRO A 211 25.99 45.42 26.03
CA PRO A 211 26.46 46.33 27.07
C PRO A 211 25.40 46.68 28.12
#